data_AF-A0A2T0JZI0-F1
#
_entry.id   AF-A0A2T0JZI0-F1
#
_cell.length_a   1.000
_cell.length_b   1.000
_cell.length_c   1.000
_cell.angle_alpha   90.00
_cell.angle_beta   90.00
_cell.angle_gamma   90.00
#
_symmetry.space_group_name_H-M   'P 1'
#
loop_
_entity.id
_entity.type
_entity.pdbx_description
1 polymer ?
#
loop_
_entity_poly.entity_id
_entity_poly.type
_entity_poly.pdbx_seq_one_letter_code
_entity_poly.pdbx_strand_id
1 'polypeptide(L)'
;MAGRGSAASWRATGPPPGGRARFRGILAGHRLRRRALGCIRLPRVGLSGFVYCRCWKDAGLDGSIGFDEDGWLDLLTPDDPAARQWFRTGCEHEDFQAAWADLGSLSGQSAVRRTCEAIGWSLFPTLRDVLPTTNDGWIPVADVPAVLAELDLFENQVSTVAETVLLDEATGHAIHGCIGSHGSVFGWNGALHAGIDPDGFFILDTGADPPAVVFRAKRFTQRALGGDLIERRALGGDLIERRAFGGDLIEFVGDMGTARLPLFLVGRVLPVTPERLAVVTRHQSAESWSRWLGLLRMLCAASLATGNPVKWG
;
A
#
# COMPACT_ATOMS: atom_id res chain seq x y z
N MET A 1 49.81 27.57 22.01
CA MET A 1 50.38 28.79 21.38
C MET A 1 49.28 29.45 20.58
N ALA A 2 49.13 30.76 20.77
CA ALA A 2 48.02 31.57 20.31
C ALA A 2 47.90 31.61 18.77
N GLY A 3 46.67 31.49 18.26
CA GLY A 3 46.34 31.73 16.86
C GLY A 3 45.04 32.53 16.78
N ARG A 4 45.17 33.85 16.60
CA ARG A 4 44.08 34.77 16.27
C ARG A 4 43.80 34.73 14.77
N GLY A 5 42.54 34.86 14.38
CA GLY A 5 42.10 35.18 13.02
C GLY A 5 40.68 34.65 12.80
N SER A 6 39.77 35.29 12.08
CA SER A 6 39.69 36.61 11.47
C SER A 6 38.21 36.76 11.13
N ALA A 7 37.56 37.85 11.57
CA ALA A 7 36.16 38.11 11.28
C ALA A 7 36.02 38.62 9.84
N ALA A 8 35.32 37.85 8.99
CA ALA A 8 34.96 38.26 7.64
C ALA A 8 33.56 38.88 7.65
N SER A 9 33.51 40.18 7.38
CA SER A 9 32.30 40.97 7.18
C SER A 9 31.68 40.65 5.82
N TRP A 10 30.45 40.16 5.79
CA TRP A 10 29.66 40.07 4.56
C TRP A 10 28.92 41.40 4.35
N ARG A 11 29.32 42.14 3.33
CA ARG A 11 28.59 43.31 2.82
C ARG A 11 27.47 42.83 1.91
N ALA A 12 26.25 43.22 2.25
CA ALA A 12 25.07 43.07 1.40
C ALA A 12 25.17 44.02 0.20
N THR A 13 25.21 43.47 -1.01
CA THR A 13 24.97 44.21 -2.26
C THR A 13 23.48 44.15 -2.56
N GLY A 14 22.79 45.29 -2.44
CA GLY A 14 21.40 45.44 -2.85
C GLY A 14 21.24 45.44 -4.38
N PRO A 15 20.05 45.08 -4.90
CA PRO A 15 19.77 45.13 -6.33
C PRO A 15 19.46 46.56 -6.80
N PRO A 16 19.75 46.90 -8.06
CA PRO A 16 19.48 48.23 -8.62
C PRO A 16 17.98 48.44 -8.93
N PRO A 17 17.52 49.71 -8.98
CA PRO A 17 16.13 50.04 -9.30
C PRO A 17 15.94 50.22 -10.82
N GLY A 18 14.75 49.88 -11.31
CA GLY A 18 14.20 50.49 -12.52
C GLY A 18 13.95 49.54 -13.69
N GLY A 19 12.67 49.42 -14.06
CA GLY A 19 12.27 48.74 -15.30
C GLY A 19 10.78 48.46 -15.39
N ARG A 20 9.93 49.50 -15.38
CA ARG A 20 8.51 49.37 -15.75
C ARG A 20 8.41 49.15 -17.26
N ALA A 21 8.23 47.91 -17.69
CA ALA A 21 7.76 47.58 -19.04
C ALA A 21 6.30 47.11 -18.97
N ARG A 22 5.40 47.92 -19.54
CA ARG A 22 4.01 47.55 -19.77
C ARG A 22 3.96 46.48 -20.86
N PHE A 23 3.59 45.25 -20.51
CA PHE A 23 3.12 44.27 -21.48
C PHE A 23 1.60 44.12 -21.35
N ARG A 24 0.89 44.69 -22.32
CA ARG A 24 -0.51 44.33 -22.63
C ARG A 24 -0.46 42.99 -23.36
N GLY A 25 -0.83 41.92 -22.66
CA GLY A 25 -1.10 40.61 -23.24
C GLY A 25 -2.57 40.25 -23.04
N ILE A 26 -3.40 40.60 -24.02
CA ILE A 26 -4.74 40.02 -24.18
C ILE A 26 -4.53 38.67 -24.85
N LEU A 27 -4.59 37.59 -24.08
CA LEU A 27 -4.93 36.26 -24.55
C LEU A 27 -5.69 35.56 -23.42
N ALA A 28 -7.02 35.58 -23.54
CA ALA A 28 -7.92 34.74 -22.76
C ALA A 28 -7.67 33.27 -23.15
N GLY A 29 -6.71 32.64 -22.48
CA GLY A 29 -6.51 31.20 -22.53
C GLY A 29 -7.48 30.53 -21.57
N HIS A 30 -8.59 30.03 -22.10
CA HIS A 30 -9.41 29.02 -21.42
C HIS A 30 -8.51 27.85 -21.02
N ARG A 31 -8.09 27.80 -19.74
CA ARG A 31 -7.66 26.54 -19.12
C ARG A 31 -8.91 25.71 -18.85
N LEU A 32 -9.44 25.10 -19.91
CA LEU A 32 -10.19 23.86 -19.77
C LEU A 32 -9.21 22.86 -19.16
N ARG A 33 -9.25 22.72 -17.82
CA ARG A 33 -8.66 21.57 -17.13
C ARG A 33 -9.21 20.34 -17.84
N ARG A 34 -8.33 19.62 -18.55
CA ARG A 34 -8.66 18.34 -19.16
C ARG A 34 -9.18 17.44 -18.05
N ARG A 35 -10.49 17.26 -17.95
CA ARG A 35 -11.08 16.03 -17.43
C ARG A 35 -10.49 14.94 -18.31
N ALA A 36 -9.48 14.25 -17.79
CA ALA A 36 -8.96 13.05 -18.43
C ALA A 36 -10.15 12.09 -18.59
N LEU A 37 -10.48 11.81 -19.84
CA LEU A 37 -11.29 10.66 -20.20
C LEU A 37 -10.70 9.45 -19.49
N GLY A 38 -11.58 8.77 -18.74
CA GLY A 38 -11.22 7.73 -17.78
C GLY A 38 -10.28 6.70 -18.39
N CYS A 39 -9.05 6.71 -17.89
CA CYS A 39 -8.32 5.47 -17.77
C CYS A 39 -9.15 4.64 -16.79
N ILE A 40 -9.82 3.59 -17.28
CA ILE A 40 -10.45 2.60 -16.40
C ILE A 40 -9.29 1.93 -15.66
N ARG A 41 -8.86 2.55 -14.55
CA ARG A 41 -8.07 1.88 -13.52
C ARG A 41 -9.03 0.82 -13.00
N LEU A 42 -8.77 -0.44 -13.35
CA LEU A 42 -9.36 -1.56 -12.62
C LEU A 42 -9.16 -1.25 -11.13
N PRO A 43 -10.20 -1.27 -10.29
CA PRO A 43 -10.06 -0.93 -8.89
C PRO A 43 -9.06 -1.93 -8.27
N ARG A 44 -7.83 -1.48 -8.07
CA ARG A 44 -6.96 -2.16 -7.11
C ARG A 44 -7.68 -1.99 -5.79
N VAL A 45 -8.07 -3.11 -5.18
CA VAL A 45 -8.55 -3.14 -3.79
C VAL A 45 -7.32 -2.89 -2.90
N GLY A 46 -6.84 -1.66 -2.96
CA GLY A 46 -5.77 -1.13 -2.14
C GLY A 46 -6.37 -0.36 -0.97
N LEU A 47 -5.64 -0.30 0.12
CA LEU A 47 -5.89 0.64 1.20
C LEU A 47 -5.10 1.91 0.86
N SER A 48 -5.81 3.01 0.70
CA SER A 48 -5.22 4.35 0.63
C SER A 48 -5.62 5.17 1.84
N GLY A 49 -4.83 6.18 2.14
CA GLY A 49 -5.13 7.17 3.16
C GLY A 49 -4.88 8.57 2.63
N PHE A 50 -5.69 9.54 3.05
CA PHE A 50 -5.53 10.93 2.65
C PHE A 50 -5.97 11.89 3.75
N VAL A 51 -5.51 13.14 3.63
CA VAL A 51 -5.89 14.25 4.53
C VAL A 51 -6.31 15.41 3.67
N TYR A 52 -7.52 15.93 3.88
CA TYR A 52 -7.96 17.14 3.20
C TYR A 52 -7.14 18.37 3.65
N CYS A 53 -6.86 19.27 2.71
CA CYS A 53 -6.19 20.55 2.97
C CYS A 53 -6.99 21.45 3.93
N ARG A 54 -6.55 22.65 4.28
CA ARG A 54 -7.36 23.58 5.12
C ARG A 54 -7.81 24.84 4.38
N CYS A 55 -7.68 24.84 3.05
CA CYS A 55 -7.86 26.04 2.23
C CYS A 55 -9.27 26.63 2.30
N TRP A 56 -10.32 25.84 2.59
CA TRP A 56 -11.68 26.39 2.78
C TRP A 56 -11.81 27.11 4.13
N LYS A 57 -11.17 26.61 5.19
CA LYS A 57 -11.12 27.29 6.50
C LYS A 57 -10.39 28.63 6.36
N ASP A 58 -9.28 28.64 5.63
CA ASP A 58 -8.51 29.86 5.37
C ASP A 58 -9.28 30.86 4.48
N ALA A 59 -10.25 30.38 3.69
CA ALA A 59 -11.19 31.20 2.93
C ALA A 59 -12.40 31.69 3.75
N GLY A 60 -12.49 31.35 5.05
CA GLY A 60 -13.60 31.73 5.93
C GLY A 60 -14.91 30.99 5.62
N LEU A 61 -14.83 29.75 5.15
CA LEU A 61 -15.98 28.92 4.77
C LEU A 61 -16.23 27.75 5.74
N ASP A 62 -15.74 27.84 6.97
CA ASP A 62 -15.85 26.82 8.02
C ASP A 62 -17.30 26.57 8.49
N GLY A 63 -18.20 27.53 8.32
CA GLY A 63 -19.63 27.34 8.57
C GLY A 63 -20.40 26.64 7.43
N SER A 64 -19.81 26.58 6.23
CA SER A 64 -20.48 26.17 5.01
C SER A 64 -19.87 24.93 4.35
N ILE A 65 -18.59 24.65 4.66
CA ILE A 65 -17.83 23.50 4.20
C ILE A 65 -17.23 22.79 5.41
N GLY A 66 -17.47 21.50 5.52
CA GLY A 66 -17.02 20.70 6.64
C GLY A 66 -17.02 19.22 6.31
N PHE A 67 -16.99 18.40 7.35
CA PHE A 67 -17.03 16.96 7.21
C PHE A 67 -18.45 16.46 7.47
N ASP A 68 -18.96 15.57 6.63
CA ASP A 68 -20.23 14.86 6.87
C ASP A 68 -20.10 13.78 7.95
N GLU A 69 -21.15 12.98 8.17
CA GLU A 69 -21.16 11.92 9.19
C GLU A 69 -20.16 10.79 8.88
N ASP A 70 -19.86 10.57 7.61
CA ASP A 70 -18.84 9.63 7.12
C ASP A 70 -17.45 10.29 7.05
N GLY A 71 -17.39 11.57 7.42
CA GLY A 71 -16.31 12.56 7.33
C GLY A 71 -15.67 12.75 5.96
N TRP A 72 -16.46 12.65 4.90
CA TRP A 72 -16.11 13.22 3.61
C TRP A 72 -16.26 14.74 3.67
N LEU A 73 -15.42 15.46 2.91
CA LEU A 73 -15.52 16.90 2.80
C LEU A 73 -16.76 17.24 1.96
N ASP A 74 -17.73 17.94 2.55
CA ASP A 74 -19.00 18.29 1.91
C ASP A 74 -19.47 19.72 2.26
N LEU A 75 -20.52 20.16 1.57
CA LEU A 75 -21.25 21.39 1.81
C LEU A 75 -22.23 21.20 2.98
N LEU A 76 -21.91 21.76 4.14
CA LEU A 76 -22.83 21.81 5.28
C LEU A 76 -24.06 22.68 5.00
N THR A 77 -23.89 23.71 4.17
CA THR A 77 -24.96 24.57 3.70
C THR A 77 -24.99 24.55 2.16
N PRO A 78 -25.73 23.61 1.54
CA PRO A 78 -25.73 23.43 0.08
C PRO A 78 -26.17 24.66 -0.72
N ASP A 79 -26.91 25.57 -0.09
CA ASP A 79 -27.39 26.80 -0.72
C ASP A 79 -26.38 27.96 -0.73
N ASP A 80 -25.26 27.84 -0.03
CA ASP A 80 -24.22 28.87 -0.01
C ASP A 80 -23.53 28.97 -1.40
N PRO A 81 -23.70 30.09 -2.13
CA PRO A 81 -23.11 30.23 -3.45
C PRO A 81 -21.58 30.37 -3.41
N ALA A 82 -21.01 30.92 -2.33
CA ALA A 82 -19.56 31.06 -2.17
C ALA A 82 -18.92 29.69 -1.91
N ALA A 83 -19.52 28.87 -1.05
CA ALA A 83 -19.06 27.51 -0.79
C ALA A 83 -19.11 26.63 -2.05
N ARG A 84 -20.21 26.68 -2.81
CA ARG A 84 -20.33 25.99 -4.10
C ARG A 84 -19.30 26.45 -5.12
N GLN A 85 -19.00 27.75 -5.16
CA GLN A 85 -17.96 28.28 -6.05
C GLN A 85 -16.56 27.81 -5.63
N TRP A 86 -16.29 27.77 -4.32
CA TRP A 86 -15.04 27.27 -3.78
C TRP A 86 -14.83 25.79 -4.13
N PHE A 87 -15.83 24.93 -3.96
CA PHE A 87 -15.73 23.52 -4.37
C PHE A 87 -15.41 23.33 -5.86
N ARG A 88 -15.77 24.29 -6.73
CA ARG A 88 -15.43 24.19 -8.16
C ARG A 88 -14.00 24.62 -8.49
N THR A 89 -13.45 25.58 -7.75
CA THR A 89 -12.25 26.33 -8.21
C THR A 89 -11.32 26.86 -7.12
N GLY A 90 -11.73 26.80 -5.85
CA GLY A 90 -11.11 27.52 -4.74
C GLY A 90 -9.87 26.87 -4.13
N CYS A 91 -9.50 25.65 -4.56
CA CYS A 91 -8.33 24.94 -4.06
C CYS A 91 -7.38 24.55 -5.19
N GLU A 92 -6.08 24.74 -4.95
CA GLU A 92 -5.02 24.30 -5.88
C GLU A 92 -4.66 22.82 -5.70
N HIS A 93 -4.95 22.24 -4.53
CA HIS A 93 -4.69 20.84 -4.24
C HIS A 93 -5.60 19.93 -5.09
N GLU A 94 -5.00 18.86 -5.61
CA GLU A 94 -5.73 17.79 -6.29
C GLU A 94 -6.71 17.13 -5.30
N ASP A 95 -7.97 16.99 -5.71
CA ASP A 95 -9.06 16.43 -4.89
C ASP A 95 -9.19 17.02 -3.48
N PHE A 96 -8.75 18.27 -3.28
CA PHE A 96 -8.71 18.96 -1.99
C PHE A 96 -7.79 18.31 -0.95
N GLN A 97 -6.85 17.46 -1.35
CA GLN A 97 -5.98 16.69 -0.45
C GLN A 97 -4.65 17.41 -0.19
N ALA A 98 -4.31 17.65 1.08
CA ALA A 98 -2.97 18.09 1.48
C ALA A 98 -1.95 16.93 1.44
N ALA A 99 -2.43 15.71 1.64
CA ALA A 99 -1.60 14.51 1.59
C ALA A 99 -2.41 13.31 1.12
N TRP A 100 -1.75 12.41 0.41
CA TRP A 100 -2.30 11.13 -0.04
C TRP A 100 -1.20 10.06 -0.02
N ALA A 101 -1.56 8.83 0.34
CA ALA A 101 -0.68 7.68 0.29
C ALA A 101 -1.41 6.40 -0.10
N ASP A 102 -0.78 5.61 -0.97
CA ASP A 102 -1.11 4.19 -1.19
C ASP A 102 -0.39 3.35 -0.12
N LEU A 103 -1.15 2.88 0.87
CA LEU A 103 -0.67 2.05 1.98
C LEU A 103 -0.56 0.56 1.60
N GLY A 104 -0.88 0.19 0.36
CA GLY A 104 -0.78 -1.17 -0.15
C GLY A 104 -2.12 -1.89 -0.21
N SER A 105 -2.14 -3.20 -0.01
CA SER A 105 -3.36 -4.01 -0.03
C SER A 105 -4.00 -4.14 1.34
N LEU A 106 -5.30 -4.49 1.39
CA LEU A 106 -5.97 -4.92 2.63
C LEU A 106 -5.25 -6.10 3.32
N SER A 107 -4.58 -6.96 2.55
CA SER A 107 -3.74 -8.02 3.13
C SER A 107 -2.51 -7.47 3.87
N GLY A 108 -1.89 -6.39 3.38
CA GLY A 108 -0.80 -5.71 4.06
C GLY A 108 -1.24 -5.07 5.38
N GLN A 109 -2.40 -4.41 5.38
CA GLN A 109 -3.00 -3.88 6.61
C GLN A 109 -3.36 -5.00 7.60
N SER A 110 -3.94 -6.11 7.11
CA SER A 110 -4.20 -7.29 7.95
C SER A 110 -2.91 -7.82 8.59
N ALA A 111 -1.78 -7.75 7.88
CA ALA A 111 -0.47 -8.11 8.43
C ALA A 111 -0.05 -7.16 9.56
N VAL A 112 -0.23 -5.83 9.42
CA VAL A 112 0.01 -4.87 10.52
C VAL A 112 -0.80 -5.23 11.75
N ARG A 113 -2.11 -5.45 11.59
CA ARG A 113 -3.01 -5.80 12.70
C ARG A 113 -2.59 -7.10 13.39
N ARG A 114 -2.20 -8.14 12.63
CA ARG A 114 -1.67 -9.39 13.20
C ARG A 114 -0.34 -9.20 13.90
N THR A 115 0.54 -8.33 13.40
CA THR A 115 1.79 -7.99 14.10
C THR A 115 1.48 -7.28 15.43
N CYS A 116 0.56 -6.31 15.45
CA CYS A 116 0.12 -5.67 16.70
C CYS A 116 -0.50 -6.67 17.68
N GLU A 117 -1.29 -7.62 17.18
CA GLU A 117 -1.85 -8.71 18.00
C GLU A 117 -0.76 -9.60 18.60
N ALA A 118 0.24 -9.97 17.79
CA ALA A 118 1.36 -10.81 18.23
C ALA A 118 2.27 -10.13 19.25
N ILE A 119 2.46 -8.80 19.15
CA ILE A 119 3.15 -8.01 20.17
C ILE A 119 2.25 -7.84 21.42
N GLY A 120 0.95 -7.62 21.21
CA GLY A 120 -0.07 -7.46 22.24
C GLY A 120 -0.86 -6.15 22.09
N TRP A 121 -2.16 -6.27 21.82
CA TRP A 121 -3.06 -5.12 21.62
C TRP A 121 -3.16 -4.14 22.81
N SER A 122 -2.77 -4.55 24.02
CA SER A 122 -2.71 -3.65 25.17
C SER A 122 -1.69 -2.52 25.01
N LEU A 123 -0.71 -2.68 24.11
CA LEU A 123 0.28 -1.65 23.76
C LEU A 123 -0.17 -0.74 22.61
N PHE A 124 -1.25 -1.11 21.90
CA PHE A 124 -1.72 -0.39 20.71
C PHE A 124 -3.24 -0.09 20.75
N PRO A 125 -3.78 0.45 21.85
CA PRO A 125 -5.22 0.70 21.97
C PRO A 125 -5.75 1.64 20.88
N THR A 126 -5.05 2.73 20.57
CA THR A 126 -5.52 3.69 19.57
C THR A 126 -5.44 3.12 18.16
N LEU A 127 -4.34 2.48 17.78
CA LEU A 127 -4.20 1.80 16.48
C LEU A 127 -5.24 0.69 16.32
N ARG A 128 -5.58 -0.04 17.37
CA ARG A 128 -6.63 -1.07 17.32
C ARG A 128 -7.96 -0.49 16.83
N ASP A 129 -8.29 0.68 17.35
CA ASP A 129 -9.57 1.35 17.14
C ASP A 129 -9.62 2.08 15.79
N VAL A 130 -8.50 2.68 15.34
CA VAL A 130 -8.47 3.52 14.12
C VAL A 130 -7.95 2.81 12.88
N LEU A 131 -7.21 1.69 13.01
CA LEU A 131 -6.74 0.94 11.84
C LEU A 131 -7.94 0.28 11.16
N PRO A 132 -8.12 0.49 9.85
CA PRO A 132 -9.30 -0.02 9.18
C PRO A 132 -9.34 -1.56 9.19
N THR A 133 -10.53 -2.12 8.99
CA THR A 133 -10.73 -3.52 8.59
C THR A 133 -11.31 -3.64 7.18
N THR A 134 -11.69 -2.50 6.62
CA THR A 134 -12.39 -2.27 5.36
C THR A 134 -11.89 -0.94 4.79
N ASN A 135 -12.25 -0.58 3.55
CA ASN A 135 -11.83 0.70 2.94
C ASN A 135 -12.69 1.88 3.46
N ASP A 136 -12.80 2.01 4.77
CA ASP A 136 -13.61 3.02 5.46
C ASP A 136 -13.01 3.38 6.83
N GLY A 137 -13.57 4.41 7.46
CA GLY A 137 -13.11 4.92 8.75
C GLY A 137 -12.09 6.06 8.63
N TRP A 138 -11.54 6.46 9.77
CA TRP A 138 -10.59 7.57 9.85
C TRP A 138 -9.78 7.56 11.15
N ILE A 139 -8.70 8.34 11.17
CA ILE A 139 -7.98 8.73 12.39
C ILE A 139 -8.42 10.15 12.76
N PRO A 140 -9.17 10.34 13.86
CA PRO A 140 -9.47 11.67 14.37
C PRO A 140 -8.20 12.44 14.69
N VAL A 141 -8.19 13.76 14.46
CA VAL A 141 -7.02 14.62 14.73
C VAL A 141 -6.55 14.51 16.18
N ALA A 142 -7.50 14.37 17.11
CA ALA A 142 -7.22 14.23 18.55
C ALA A 142 -6.43 12.95 18.88
N ASP A 143 -6.58 11.90 18.07
CA ASP A 143 -5.95 10.60 18.29
C ASP A 143 -4.58 10.50 17.62
N VAL A 144 -4.27 11.39 16.67
CA VAL A 144 -3.00 11.36 15.91
C VAL A 144 -1.75 11.34 16.79
N PRO A 145 -1.63 12.12 17.88
CA PRO A 145 -0.46 12.04 18.76
C PRO A 145 -0.28 10.65 19.39
N ALA A 146 -1.38 10.00 19.79
CA ALA A 146 -1.34 8.65 20.37
C ALA A 146 -0.96 7.61 19.29
N VAL A 147 -1.54 7.72 18.09
CA VAL A 147 -1.15 6.89 16.93
C VAL A 147 0.35 7.00 16.66
N LEU A 148 0.91 8.20 16.60
CA LEU A 148 2.34 8.40 16.34
C LEU A 148 3.21 7.72 17.42
N ALA A 149 2.85 7.86 18.70
CA ALA A 149 3.55 7.18 19.78
C ALA A 149 3.47 5.65 19.68
N GLU A 150 2.30 5.12 19.30
CA GLU A 150 2.10 3.69 19.08
C GLU A 150 2.87 3.16 17.86
N LEU A 151 3.05 3.95 16.80
CA LEU A 151 3.89 3.59 15.66
C LEU A 151 5.37 3.50 16.04
N ASP A 152 5.84 4.40 16.92
CA ASP A 152 7.21 4.32 17.46
C ASP A 152 7.39 3.08 18.34
N LEU A 153 6.38 2.73 19.16
CA LEU A 153 6.39 1.48 19.92
C LEU A 153 6.40 0.26 19.00
N PHE A 154 5.57 0.25 17.95
CA PHE A 154 5.52 -0.83 16.96
C PHE A 154 6.90 -1.05 16.33
N GLU A 155 7.54 0.02 15.87
CA GLU A 155 8.87 -0.05 15.24
C GLU A 155 9.92 -0.64 16.18
N ASN A 156 9.84 -0.35 17.48
CA ASN A 156 10.76 -0.87 18.49
C ASN A 156 10.44 -2.32 18.93
N GLN A 157 9.19 -2.76 18.80
CA GLN A 157 8.75 -4.08 19.28
C GLN A 157 8.64 -5.12 18.16
N VAL A 158 8.60 -4.73 16.90
CA VAL A 158 8.33 -5.65 15.78
C VAL A 158 9.34 -6.79 15.66
N SER A 159 10.59 -6.58 16.08
CA SER A 159 11.60 -7.64 16.08
C SER A 159 11.34 -8.77 17.09
N THR A 160 10.40 -8.58 18.03
CA THR A 160 9.96 -9.65 18.94
C THR A 160 9.05 -10.66 18.24
N VAL A 161 8.45 -10.29 17.11
CA VAL A 161 7.50 -11.13 16.39
C VAL A 161 8.23 -12.05 15.42
N ALA A 162 8.01 -13.35 15.57
CA ALA A 162 8.41 -14.32 14.58
C ALA A 162 7.40 -14.36 13.41
N GLU A 163 7.92 -14.41 12.20
CA GLU A 163 7.17 -14.64 10.97
C GLU A 163 7.72 -15.88 10.25
N THR A 164 6.84 -16.58 9.55
CA THR A 164 7.23 -17.61 8.59
C THR A 164 7.06 -17.03 7.19
N VAL A 165 8.14 -17.07 6.41
CA VAL A 165 8.19 -16.47 5.07
C VAL A 165 8.59 -17.49 4.03
N LEU A 166 8.00 -17.34 2.85
CA LEU A 166 8.44 -18.00 1.62
C LEU A 166 9.46 -17.11 0.93
N LEU A 167 10.71 -17.53 0.93
CA LEU A 167 11.82 -16.82 0.32
C LEU A 167 12.12 -17.35 -1.09
N ASP A 168 12.46 -16.45 -1.99
CA ASP A 168 13.26 -16.76 -3.17
C ASP A 168 14.73 -16.94 -2.73
N GLU A 169 15.30 -18.13 -2.88
CA GLU A 169 16.68 -18.40 -2.48
C GLU A 169 17.71 -17.62 -3.30
N ALA A 170 17.38 -17.24 -4.54
CA ALA A 170 18.31 -16.54 -5.42
C ALA A 170 18.49 -15.07 -5.01
N THR A 171 17.41 -14.43 -4.57
CA THR A 171 17.41 -13.01 -4.21
C THR A 171 17.38 -12.74 -2.70
N GLY A 172 16.99 -13.74 -1.90
CA GLY A 172 16.72 -13.57 -0.47
C GLY A 172 15.43 -12.80 -0.18
N HIS A 173 14.65 -12.44 -1.21
CA HIS A 173 13.41 -11.70 -1.04
C HIS A 173 12.27 -12.59 -0.56
N ALA A 174 11.48 -12.10 0.39
CA ALA A 174 10.25 -12.73 0.80
C ALA A 174 9.16 -12.49 -0.26
N ILE A 175 8.58 -13.58 -0.75
CA ILE A 175 7.49 -13.59 -1.73
C ILE A 175 6.14 -13.54 -1.01
N HIS A 176 6.05 -14.26 0.11
CA HIS A 176 4.86 -14.35 0.95
C HIS A 176 5.25 -14.53 2.41
N GLY A 177 4.40 -14.11 3.34
CA GLY A 177 4.63 -14.23 4.78
C GLY A 177 3.36 -14.54 5.55
N CYS A 178 3.52 -15.21 6.70
CA CYS A 178 2.46 -15.42 7.68
C CYS A 178 2.98 -15.20 9.09
N ILE A 179 2.12 -14.64 9.93
CA ILE A 179 2.41 -14.33 11.34
C ILE A 179 1.64 -15.31 12.21
N GLY A 180 2.33 -15.91 13.18
CA GLY A 180 1.78 -16.91 14.08
C GLY A 180 1.86 -18.35 13.55
N SER A 181 1.18 -19.26 14.24
CA SER A 181 1.20 -20.70 13.96
C SER A 181 0.23 -21.15 12.87
N HIS A 182 -0.73 -20.30 12.51
CA HIS A 182 -1.73 -20.63 11.50
C HIS A 182 -1.15 -20.46 10.10
N GLY A 183 -1.27 -21.50 9.28
CA GLY A 183 -0.82 -21.44 7.89
C GLY A 183 -1.56 -20.37 7.09
N SER A 184 -0.86 -19.75 6.14
CA SER A 184 -1.45 -18.82 5.18
C SER A 184 -1.57 -19.47 3.81
N VAL A 185 -2.81 -19.61 3.33
CA VAL A 185 -3.10 -20.02 1.96
C VAL A 185 -3.07 -18.77 1.08
N PHE A 186 -2.29 -18.82 -0.01
CA PHE A 186 -2.17 -17.72 -0.97
C PHE A 186 -2.38 -18.15 -2.42
N GLY A 187 -2.61 -19.44 -2.66
CA GLY A 187 -2.91 -19.95 -3.98
C GLY A 187 -4.03 -20.98 -3.98
N TRP A 188 -4.88 -20.90 -5.00
CA TRP A 188 -6.02 -21.78 -5.19
C TRP A 188 -6.14 -22.19 -6.65
N ASN A 189 -6.38 -23.47 -6.91
CA ASN A 189 -6.91 -23.95 -8.19
C ASN A 189 -7.85 -25.13 -7.96
N GLY A 190 -9.16 -24.87 -8.04
CA GLY A 190 -10.17 -25.87 -7.67
C GLY A 190 -10.00 -26.30 -6.21
N ALA A 191 -9.79 -27.60 -6.00
CA ALA A 191 -9.59 -28.19 -4.69
C ALA A 191 -8.15 -28.04 -4.13
N LEU A 192 -7.20 -27.55 -4.94
CA LEU A 192 -5.80 -27.44 -4.52
C LEU A 192 -5.51 -26.07 -3.92
N HIS A 193 -5.09 -26.07 -2.66
CA HIS A 193 -4.76 -24.88 -1.88
C HIS A 193 -3.27 -24.88 -1.53
N ALA A 194 -2.53 -23.89 -2.03
CA ALA A 194 -1.11 -23.70 -1.73
C ALA A 194 -0.92 -22.67 -0.61
N GLY A 195 -0.05 -22.98 0.34
CA GLY A 195 0.22 -22.12 1.48
C GLY A 195 1.58 -22.36 2.14
N ILE A 196 1.85 -21.59 3.19
CA ILE A 196 3.00 -21.77 4.08
C ILE A 196 2.56 -21.82 5.53
N ASP A 197 3.26 -22.62 6.32
CA ASP A 197 3.19 -22.68 7.78
C ASP A 197 4.61 -22.97 8.34
N PRO A 198 4.83 -22.99 9.67
CA PRO A 198 6.14 -23.29 10.25
C PRO A 198 6.78 -24.63 9.83
N ASP A 199 5.98 -25.59 9.37
CA ASP A 199 6.44 -26.89 8.91
C ASP A 199 6.86 -26.90 7.43
N GLY A 200 6.51 -25.87 6.67
CA GLY A 200 7.00 -25.64 5.32
C GLY A 200 5.94 -25.11 4.36
N PHE A 201 6.27 -25.13 3.07
CA PHE A 201 5.31 -24.93 2.01
C PHE A 201 4.47 -26.18 1.89
N PHE A 202 3.16 -26.02 1.72
CA PHE A 202 2.23 -27.12 1.57
C PHE A 202 1.28 -26.89 0.41
N ILE A 203 0.83 -27.99 -0.18
CA ILE A 203 -0.31 -28.03 -1.08
C ILE A 203 -1.33 -28.99 -0.48
N LEU A 204 -2.50 -28.47 -0.14
CA LEU A 204 -3.63 -29.19 0.42
C LEU A 204 -4.64 -29.48 -0.68
N ASP A 205 -5.04 -30.73 -0.84
CA ASP A 205 -6.20 -31.12 -1.64
C ASP A 205 -7.43 -31.18 -0.73
N THR A 206 -8.33 -30.20 -0.87
CA THR A 206 -9.58 -30.12 -0.13
C THR A 206 -10.71 -30.93 -0.76
N GLY A 207 -10.48 -31.54 -1.93
CA GLY A 207 -11.43 -32.40 -2.62
C GLY A 207 -11.31 -33.87 -2.21
N ALA A 208 -10.20 -34.24 -1.57
CA ALA A 208 -10.05 -35.52 -0.89
C ALA A 208 -10.93 -35.60 0.36
N ASP A 209 -11.37 -36.81 0.71
CA ASP A 209 -12.12 -37.09 1.94
C ASP A 209 -11.38 -38.14 2.79
N PRO A 210 -10.69 -37.73 3.89
CA PRO A 210 -10.54 -36.35 4.38
C PRO A 210 -9.55 -35.51 3.54
N PRO A 211 -9.56 -34.16 3.67
CA PRO A 211 -8.57 -33.29 3.03
C PRO A 211 -7.14 -33.73 3.32
N ALA A 212 -6.28 -33.73 2.30
CA ALA A 212 -4.94 -34.32 2.39
C ALA A 212 -3.85 -33.40 1.86
N VAL A 213 -2.72 -33.33 2.55
CA VAL A 213 -1.53 -32.61 2.06
C VAL A 213 -0.86 -33.47 0.98
N VAL A 214 -0.88 -33.01 -0.26
CA VAL A 214 -0.34 -33.73 -1.43
C VAL A 214 1.11 -33.33 -1.76
N PHE A 215 1.59 -32.23 -1.18
CA PHE A 215 2.99 -31.83 -1.26
C PHE A 215 3.37 -31.04 -0.01
N ARG A 216 4.57 -31.30 0.54
CA ARG A 216 5.15 -30.51 1.62
C ARG A 216 6.66 -30.47 1.50
N ALA A 217 7.24 -29.29 1.69
CA ALA A 217 8.70 -29.11 1.70
C ALA A 217 9.11 -27.81 2.41
N LYS A 218 10.23 -27.84 3.14
CA LYS A 218 10.86 -26.59 3.65
C LYS A 218 11.73 -25.91 2.60
N ARG A 219 12.27 -26.65 1.65
CA ARG A 219 13.01 -26.14 0.50
C ARG A 219 12.55 -26.91 -0.73
N PHE A 220 12.22 -26.21 -1.80
CA PHE A 220 11.74 -26.84 -3.01
C PHE A 220 12.11 -26.05 -4.25
N THR A 221 12.09 -26.72 -5.40
CA THR A 221 12.13 -26.08 -6.70
C THR A 221 10.79 -26.19 -7.38
N GLN A 222 10.47 -25.23 -8.25
CA GLN A 222 9.29 -25.29 -9.10
C GLN A 222 9.65 -25.07 -10.56
N ARG A 223 8.95 -25.74 -11.47
CA ARG A 223 9.10 -25.56 -12.91
C ARG A 223 7.79 -25.85 -13.63
N ALA A 224 7.43 -25.03 -14.61
CA ALA A 224 6.31 -25.34 -15.49
C ALA A 224 6.70 -26.48 -16.45
N LEU A 225 5.86 -27.52 -16.54
CA LEU A 225 6.08 -28.67 -17.43
C LEU A 225 5.51 -28.47 -18.84
N GLY A 226 4.86 -27.33 -19.10
CA GLY A 226 4.23 -26.99 -20.37
C GLY A 226 2.84 -27.60 -20.54
N GLY A 227 1.81 -26.74 -20.66
CA GLY A 227 0.62 -27.04 -21.43
C GLY A 227 0.86 -26.70 -22.90
N ASP A 228 0.24 -27.44 -23.82
CA ASP A 228 0.23 -27.10 -25.24
C ASP A 228 -0.13 -25.61 -25.40
N LEU A 229 0.67 -24.91 -26.21
CA LEU A 229 0.34 -23.59 -26.72
C LEU A 229 -0.97 -23.71 -27.50
N ILE A 230 -2.12 -23.51 -26.85
CA ILE A 230 -3.36 -23.29 -27.58
C ILE A 230 -3.22 -21.91 -28.24
N GLU A 231 -2.78 -21.91 -29.50
CA GLU A 231 -3.00 -20.79 -30.42
C GLU A 231 -4.51 -20.57 -30.54
N ARG A 232 -5.09 -19.71 -29.70
CA ARG A 232 -6.40 -19.13 -30.03
C ARG A 232 -6.18 -18.13 -31.15
N ARG A 233 -6.27 -18.64 -32.39
CA ARG A 233 -6.42 -17.80 -33.57
C ARG A 233 -7.75 -17.06 -33.43
N ALA A 234 -7.70 -15.76 -33.13
CA ALA A 234 -8.86 -14.91 -33.35
C ALA A 234 -9.19 -14.95 -34.85
N LEU A 235 -10.47 -15.13 -35.18
CA LEU A 235 -11.01 -14.82 -36.51
C LEU A 235 -10.80 -13.31 -36.77
N GLY A 236 -9.58 -12.89 -37.12
CA GLY A 236 -9.25 -11.47 -37.22
C GLY A 236 -7.77 -11.08 -37.29
N GLY A 237 -6.82 -12.00 -37.08
CA GLY A 237 -5.41 -11.77 -37.44
C GLY A 237 -4.56 -10.93 -36.47
N ASP A 238 -5.11 -10.43 -35.36
CA ASP A 238 -4.31 -9.71 -34.35
C ASP A 238 -3.64 -10.66 -33.35
N LEU A 239 -2.36 -10.37 -33.09
CA LEU A 239 -1.45 -11.11 -32.24
C LEU A 239 -1.89 -11.01 -30.77
N ILE A 240 -2.51 -12.07 -30.24
CA ILE A 240 -2.84 -12.16 -28.82
C ILE A 240 -1.57 -12.52 -28.05
N GLU A 241 -1.23 -11.74 -27.01
CA GLU A 241 -0.17 -12.07 -26.05
C GLU A 241 -0.31 -13.53 -25.57
N ARG A 242 0.79 -14.28 -25.64
CA ARG A 242 0.93 -15.63 -25.09
C ARG A 242 0.65 -15.61 -23.59
N ARG A 243 -0.58 -15.91 -23.17
CA ARG A 243 -0.90 -16.12 -21.76
C ARG A 243 -1.38 -17.54 -21.53
N ALA A 244 -0.57 -18.28 -20.75
CA ALA A 244 -1.01 -19.44 -20.00
C ALA A 244 -2.13 -19.03 -19.04
N PHE A 245 -3.38 -19.14 -19.50
CA PHE A 245 -4.58 -19.06 -18.69
C PHE A 245 -5.10 -20.48 -18.48
N GLY A 246 -4.77 -21.05 -17.32
CA GLY A 246 -5.34 -22.31 -16.83
C GLY A 246 -4.86 -23.55 -17.58
N GLY A 247 -4.06 -24.39 -16.92
CA GLY A 247 -3.75 -25.74 -17.40
C GLY A 247 -2.29 -26.19 -17.29
N ASP A 248 -1.36 -25.30 -16.94
CA ASP A 248 0.04 -25.71 -16.79
C ASP A 248 0.21 -26.62 -15.57
N LEU A 249 0.70 -27.83 -15.84
CA LEU A 249 1.17 -28.73 -14.79
C LEU A 249 2.48 -28.16 -14.25
N ILE A 250 2.53 -27.88 -12.96
CA ILE A 250 3.74 -27.40 -12.29
C ILE A 250 4.37 -28.58 -11.57
N GLU A 251 5.65 -28.78 -11.81
CA GLU A 251 6.49 -29.71 -11.07
C GLU A 251 7.07 -29.00 -9.86
N PHE A 252 6.73 -29.49 -8.67
CA PHE A 252 7.34 -29.14 -7.41
C PHE A 252 8.26 -30.26 -6.97
N VAL A 253 9.53 -29.96 -6.68
CA VAL A 253 10.52 -30.93 -6.21
C VAL A 253 11.02 -30.48 -4.86
N GLY A 254 10.74 -31.26 -3.82
CA GLY A 254 11.19 -31.02 -2.45
C GLY A 254 11.99 -32.19 -1.87
N ASP A 255 12.32 -32.09 -0.60
CA ASP A 255 12.97 -33.13 0.19
C ASP A 255 12.13 -34.41 0.32
N MET A 256 10.81 -34.27 0.37
CA MET A 256 9.86 -35.38 0.53
C MET A 256 9.41 -36.01 -0.80
N GLY A 257 9.85 -35.49 -1.95
CA GLY A 257 9.53 -36.04 -3.26
C GLY A 257 9.14 -34.99 -4.29
N THR A 258 8.50 -35.47 -5.37
CA THR A 258 8.06 -34.64 -6.49
C THR A 258 6.54 -34.69 -6.60
N ALA A 259 5.90 -33.52 -6.74
CA ALA A 259 4.49 -33.41 -7.06
C ALA A 259 4.30 -32.68 -8.39
N ARG A 260 3.35 -33.13 -9.19
CA ARG A 260 2.97 -32.50 -10.46
C ARG A 260 1.51 -32.13 -10.39
N LEU A 261 1.23 -30.84 -10.23
CA LEU A 261 -0.10 -30.37 -9.87
C LEU A 261 -0.52 -29.22 -10.79
N PRO A 262 -1.80 -29.13 -11.18
CA PRO A 262 -2.31 -28.00 -11.94
C PRO A 262 -2.41 -26.81 -10.99
N LEU A 263 -1.32 -26.06 -10.84
CA LEU A 263 -1.24 -24.85 -10.01
C LEU A 263 -0.53 -23.76 -10.80
N PHE A 264 -0.36 -22.59 -10.20
CA PHE A 264 0.46 -21.53 -10.76
C PHE A 264 1.85 -21.53 -10.11
N LEU A 265 2.86 -21.04 -10.84
CA LEU A 265 4.18 -20.80 -10.26
C LEU A 265 4.07 -19.76 -9.15
N VAL A 266 4.59 -20.07 -7.98
CA VAL A 266 4.66 -19.13 -6.87
C VAL A 266 5.54 -17.94 -7.28
N GLY A 267 5.08 -16.71 -7.03
CA GLY A 267 5.79 -15.51 -7.46
C GLY A 267 5.66 -15.19 -8.95
N ARG A 268 4.69 -15.77 -9.69
CA ARG A 268 4.46 -15.49 -11.12
C ARG A 268 4.29 -14.00 -11.46
N VAL A 269 3.84 -13.19 -10.51
CA VAL A 269 3.65 -11.72 -10.69
C VAL A 269 4.96 -10.93 -10.54
N LEU A 270 6.05 -11.58 -10.12
CA LEU A 270 7.36 -10.95 -10.01
C LEU A 270 8.02 -10.83 -11.40
N PRO A 271 8.95 -9.86 -11.59
CA PRO A 271 9.68 -9.71 -12.85
C PRO A 271 10.44 -10.97 -13.29
N VAL A 272 10.92 -11.74 -12.30
CA VAL A 272 11.57 -13.04 -12.49
C VAL A 272 10.87 -14.02 -11.56
N THR A 273 10.30 -15.09 -12.11
CA THR A 273 9.64 -16.12 -11.32
C THR A 273 10.69 -16.94 -10.57
N PRO A 274 10.60 -17.07 -9.23
CA PRO A 274 11.56 -17.84 -8.44
C PRO A 274 11.53 -19.32 -8.79
N GLU A 275 12.68 -19.92 -9.07
CA GLU A 275 12.79 -21.36 -9.32
C GLU A 275 13.08 -22.16 -8.05
N ARG A 276 13.78 -21.53 -7.09
CA ARG A 276 14.22 -22.15 -5.84
C ARG A 276 13.66 -21.37 -4.66
N LEU A 277 12.89 -22.07 -3.83
CA LEU A 277 12.18 -21.48 -2.72
C LEU A 277 12.51 -22.16 -1.40
N ALA A 278 12.48 -21.39 -0.32
CA ALA A 278 12.64 -21.88 1.02
C ALA A 278 11.59 -21.26 1.94
N VAL A 279 11.04 -22.07 2.86
CA VAL A 279 10.24 -21.59 3.97
C VAL A 279 11.15 -21.47 5.19
N VAL A 280 11.24 -20.25 5.71
CA VAL A 280 12.04 -19.96 6.90
C VAL A 280 11.21 -19.22 7.93
N THR A 281 11.46 -19.52 9.20
CA THR A 281 10.98 -18.69 10.30
C THR A 281 12.08 -17.72 10.70
N ARG A 282 11.75 -16.44 10.78
CA ARG A 282 12.68 -15.38 11.21
C ARG A 282 11.94 -14.35 12.05
N HIS A 283 12.68 -13.52 12.78
CA HIS A 283 12.10 -12.34 13.39
C HIS A 283 11.85 -11.27 12.33
N GLN A 284 10.73 -10.54 12.46
CA GLN A 284 10.47 -9.40 11.59
C GLN A 284 11.50 -8.29 11.82
N SER A 285 11.69 -7.40 10.84
CA SER A 285 12.56 -6.23 10.98
C SER A 285 11.76 -4.94 10.84
N ALA A 286 12.14 -3.91 11.61
CA ALA A 286 11.62 -2.56 11.46
C ALA A 286 11.75 -2.03 10.02
N GLU A 287 12.87 -2.37 9.37
CA GLU A 287 13.14 -2.00 7.97
C GLU A 287 12.05 -2.51 7.02
N SER A 288 11.52 -3.72 7.23
CA SER A 288 10.46 -4.30 6.40
C SER A 288 9.15 -3.50 6.48
N TRP A 289 8.95 -2.73 7.55
CA TRP A 289 7.79 -1.89 7.79
C TRP A 289 8.02 -0.40 7.51
N SER A 290 9.27 0.01 7.29
CA SER A 290 9.67 1.42 7.15
C SER A 290 8.84 2.20 6.14
N ARG A 291 8.53 1.61 4.98
CA ARG A 291 7.68 2.23 3.96
C ARG A 291 6.26 2.49 4.48
N TRP A 292 5.63 1.48 5.08
CA TRP A 292 4.25 1.59 5.57
C TRP A 292 4.17 2.59 6.73
N LEU A 293 5.09 2.50 7.70
CA LEU A 293 5.19 3.41 8.84
C LEU A 293 5.45 4.84 8.38
N GLY A 294 6.35 5.04 7.42
CA GLY A 294 6.66 6.36 6.86
C GLY A 294 5.46 7.03 6.19
N LEU A 295 4.68 6.27 5.41
CA LEU A 295 3.45 6.77 4.78
C LEU A 295 2.40 7.14 5.83
N LEU A 296 2.19 6.32 6.86
CA LEU A 296 1.22 6.63 7.91
C LEU A 296 1.65 7.84 8.76
N ARG A 297 2.94 7.95 9.09
CA ARG A 297 3.49 9.14 9.78
C ARG A 297 3.33 10.40 8.95
N MET A 298 3.52 10.32 7.63
CA MET A 298 3.29 11.43 6.70
C MET A 298 1.82 11.90 6.73
N LEU A 299 0.86 10.97 6.69
CA LEU A 299 -0.56 11.29 6.82
C LEU A 299 -0.88 11.92 8.19
N CYS A 300 -0.34 11.36 9.28
CA CYS A 300 -0.49 11.92 10.63
C CYS A 300 0.07 13.35 10.73
N ALA A 301 1.25 13.61 10.15
CA ALA A 301 1.84 14.94 10.14
C ALA A 301 0.97 15.94 9.36
N ALA A 302 0.43 15.54 8.21
CA ALA A 302 -0.52 16.36 7.44
C ALA A 302 -1.82 16.62 8.22
N SER A 303 -2.31 15.62 8.96
CA SER A 303 -3.50 15.74 9.81
C SER A 303 -3.30 16.79 10.92
N LEU A 304 -2.15 16.75 11.62
CA LEU A 304 -1.80 17.75 12.62
C LEU A 304 -1.64 19.16 12.03
N ALA A 305 -1.01 19.28 10.85
CA ALA A 305 -0.79 20.57 10.20
C ALA A 305 -2.08 21.23 9.71
N THR A 306 -3.05 20.43 9.24
CA THR A 306 -4.32 20.93 8.70
C THR A 306 -5.43 21.03 9.75
N GLY A 307 -5.30 20.30 10.86
CA GLY A 307 -6.37 20.11 11.82
C GLY A 307 -7.56 19.32 11.24
N ASN A 308 -7.29 18.42 10.30
CA ASN A 308 -8.29 17.57 9.64
C ASN A 308 -7.92 16.08 9.79
N PRO A 309 -8.90 15.15 9.86
CA PRO A 309 -8.63 13.74 10.11
C PRO A 309 -7.89 13.06 8.93
N VAL A 310 -7.26 11.93 9.21
CA VAL A 310 -6.80 10.99 8.16
C VAL A 310 -7.97 10.13 7.74
N LYS A 311 -8.30 10.07 6.46
CA LYS A 311 -9.40 9.29 5.90
C LYS A 311 -8.89 8.08 5.13
N TRP A 312 -9.59 6.96 5.25
CA TRP A 312 -9.30 5.73 4.51
C TRP A 312 -10.15 5.63 3.24
N GLY A 313 -9.59 5.05 2.17
CA GLY A 313 -10.27 4.87 0.87
C GLY A 313 -9.69 3.75 0.03
#